data_AF-A0A6A6U9F2-F1
#
_entry.id   AF-A0A6A6U9F2-F1
#
_cell.length_a   1.000
_cell.length_b   1.000
_cell.length_c   1.000
_cell.angle_alpha   90.00
_cell.angle_beta   90.00
_cell.angle_gamma   90.00
#
_symmetry.space_group_name_H-M   'P 1'
#
loop_
_entity.id
_entity.type
_entity.pdbx_description
1 polymer ?
#
loop_
_entity_poly.entity_id
_entity_poly.type
_entity_poly.pdbx_seq_one_letter_code
_entity_poly.pdbx_strand_id
1 'polypeptide(L)'
;MDFTFDSLTEDLGQVEISPPASLQIFEELPESYDPRIHWLDGHSPPHPYFDRAEEIHSIVSEIKNRLLFHILQGCKLLLQRANCHGLLEQFDSNAHVWKAVVSAQKYCNNYLATRAECRETYLPALKANPKLFSTIATFLSMDRNALRAINYGFHQYASDPEMTVEYASEFVAPRRIVALGPNHVAVRHKDFNKDATQILGYLGALWNLRDLANMATAALAPEIYGSKMFPHMSRLPPQLAALIRIPASRPATADSPRQIPYADGQIFNELLPPLFRDELALVQRGEETHTYESLTIDMAEDLAEYLLARGLIEHKTTGAVLELDEPIPTHHLAILVQNISYTLPAIEMEQRVFTRGGYRDNGTDEMETLSIEERIEFLAASRKWKYEEISGTIRLRAQRLAYRMIAEEKLKTCQQASNMGEAAVLRMIIDALEYANWEAVVQNTGEAMNLWKIIGDLIGNNELRSE
;
A
#
# COMPACT_ATOMS: atom_id res chain seq x y z
N MET A 1 -18.92 -44.67 49.93
CA MET A 1 -19.14 -45.05 48.52
C MET A 1 -19.18 -43.73 47.76
N ASP A 2 -18.07 -43.01 47.56
CA ASP A 2 -16.79 -43.36 46.94
C ASP A 2 -16.91 -44.01 45.57
N PHE A 3 -16.60 -43.16 44.56
CA PHE A 3 -15.94 -43.38 43.25
C PHE A 3 -16.59 -44.36 42.26
N THR A 4 -16.59 -44.19 40.93
CA THR A 4 -15.66 -43.57 39.94
C THR A 4 -16.45 -43.53 38.60
N PHE A 5 -16.45 -42.44 37.84
CA PHE A 5 -15.65 -42.21 36.61
C PHE A 5 -15.60 -43.37 35.60
N ASP A 6 -16.20 -43.16 34.42
CA ASP A 6 -15.65 -43.61 33.14
C ASP A 6 -16.34 -42.93 31.93
N SER A 7 -15.53 -42.67 30.89
CA SER A 7 -15.83 -42.18 29.54
C SER A 7 -16.09 -40.66 29.41
N LEU A 8 -15.39 -39.87 28.59
CA LEU A 8 -14.36 -40.05 27.58
C LEU A 8 -13.51 -38.77 27.55
N THR A 9 -12.25 -38.82 27.97
CA THR A 9 -11.23 -37.85 27.55
C THR A 9 -10.70 -38.32 26.21
N GLU A 10 -11.25 -37.79 25.11
CA GLU A 10 -10.49 -37.72 23.87
C GLU A 10 -9.46 -36.61 24.07
N ASP A 11 -8.19 -37.03 24.07
CA ASP A 11 -7.02 -36.18 23.85
C ASP A 11 -7.21 -35.40 22.53
N LEU A 12 -7.89 -34.25 22.60
CA LEU A 12 -7.61 -33.16 21.69
C LEU A 12 -6.28 -32.59 22.14
N GLY A 13 -5.20 -33.21 21.66
CA GLY A 13 -3.87 -32.67 21.75
C GLY A 13 -3.95 -31.19 21.39
N GLN A 14 -3.66 -30.34 22.36
CA GLN A 14 -3.24 -28.98 22.08
C GLN A 14 -2.00 -29.14 21.20
N VAL A 15 -2.21 -29.07 19.89
CA VAL A 15 -1.13 -28.77 18.97
C VAL A 15 -0.68 -27.39 19.42
N GLU A 16 0.41 -27.34 20.18
CA GLU A 16 1.25 -26.15 20.23
C GLU A 16 1.58 -25.84 18.77
N ILE A 17 0.80 -24.94 18.18
CA ILE A 17 1.11 -24.36 16.89
C ILE A 17 2.37 -23.55 17.20
N SER A 18 3.52 -24.17 16.96
CA SER A 18 4.79 -23.47 16.90
C SER A 18 4.56 -22.23 16.03
N PRO A 19 5.09 -21.05 16.41
CA PRO A 19 4.99 -19.87 15.56
C PRO A 19 5.44 -20.29 14.14
N PRO A 20 4.71 -19.92 13.08
CA PRO A 20 5.10 -20.28 11.74
C PRO A 20 6.56 -19.90 11.52
N ALA A 21 7.33 -20.79 10.91
CA ALA A 21 8.73 -20.55 10.63
C ALA A 21 8.89 -19.18 9.96
N SER A 22 9.70 -18.31 10.56
CA SER A 22 9.99 -16.99 10.04
C SER A 22 10.66 -17.15 8.66
N LEU A 23 9.93 -16.81 7.59
CA LEU A 23 10.38 -17.05 6.23
C LEU A 23 11.63 -16.23 5.89
N GLN A 24 12.62 -16.86 5.26
CA GLN A 24 13.78 -16.14 4.74
C GLN A 24 13.37 -15.27 3.54
N ILE A 25 14.11 -14.18 3.34
CA ILE A 25 13.85 -13.28 2.22
C ILE A 25 14.06 -14.04 0.90
N PHE A 26 13.09 -13.94 -0.01
CA PHE A 26 13.07 -14.61 -1.32
C PHE A 26 13.06 -16.16 -1.26
N GLU A 27 12.78 -16.74 -0.10
CA GLU A 27 12.57 -18.19 0.03
C GLU A 27 11.31 -18.64 -0.71
N GLU A 28 11.30 -19.92 -1.12
CA GLU A 28 10.07 -20.56 -1.58
C GLU A 28 9.06 -20.66 -0.43
N LEU A 29 7.90 -20.08 -0.68
CA LEU A 29 6.73 -20.19 0.19
C LEU A 29 6.26 -21.65 0.20
N PRO A 30 5.88 -22.19 1.37
CA PRO A 30 5.43 -23.56 1.49
C PRO A 30 4.19 -23.83 0.63
N GLU A 31 3.91 -25.09 0.27
CA GLU A 31 2.73 -25.42 -0.53
C GLU A 31 1.40 -25.03 0.14
N SER A 32 1.40 -25.03 1.48
CA SER A 32 0.30 -24.57 2.33
C SER A 32 0.05 -23.06 2.25
N TYR A 33 0.98 -22.28 1.68
CA TYR A 33 0.81 -20.85 1.48
C TYR A 33 -0.23 -20.59 0.38
N ASP A 34 -1.38 -20.05 0.82
CA ASP A 34 -2.41 -19.49 -0.04
C ASP A 34 -2.32 -17.94 -0.07
N PRO A 35 -2.01 -17.32 -1.24
CA PRO A 35 -1.92 -15.87 -1.41
C PRO A 35 -3.25 -15.12 -1.22
N ARG A 36 -4.38 -15.80 -1.01
CA ARG A 36 -5.66 -15.18 -0.65
C ARG A 36 -5.77 -14.89 0.85
N ILE A 37 -5.09 -15.68 1.68
CA ILE A 37 -5.23 -15.61 3.14
C ILE A 37 -3.91 -15.29 3.86
N HIS A 38 -2.75 -15.63 3.30
CA HIS A 38 -1.46 -15.35 3.92
C HIS A 38 -0.81 -14.09 3.34
N TRP A 39 -0.15 -13.29 4.18
CA TRP A 39 0.52 -12.04 3.77
C TRP A 39 2.02 -12.24 3.58
N LEU A 40 2.75 -11.17 3.30
CA LEU A 40 4.22 -11.16 3.36
C LEU A 40 4.67 -11.77 4.68
N ASP A 41 5.64 -12.69 4.65
CA ASP A 41 6.15 -13.52 5.77
C ASP A 41 5.26 -14.68 6.27
N GLY A 42 4.07 -14.87 5.69
CA GLY A 42 3.16 -15.95 6.07
C GLY A 42 2.21 -15.63 7.23
N HIS A 43 2.38 -14.49 7.91
CA HIS A 43 1.53 -14.09 9.04
C HIS A 43 0.55 -12.98 8.67
N SER A 44 -0.52 -12.84 9.44
CA SER A 44 -1.37 -11.66 9.34
C SER A 44 -0.68 -10.46 9.99
N PRO A 45 -0.59 -9.32 9.29
CA PRO A 45 -0.22 -8.07 9.92
C PRO A 45 -1.13 -7.76 11.12
N PRO A 46 -0.63 -7.05 12.14
CA PRO A 46 -1.39 -6.73 13.35
C PRO A 46 -2.42 -5.61 13.14
N HIS A 47 -2.83 -5.36 11.90
CA HIS A 47 -3.83 -4.37 11.56
C HIS A 47 -5.24 -4.92 11.85
N PRO A 48 -6.13 -4.15 12.48
CA PRO A 48 -7.52 -4.56 12.67
C PRO A 48 -8.14 -5.08 11.39
N TYR A 49 -8.80 -6.23 11.49
CA TYR A 49 -9.53 -6.92 10.41
C TYR A 49 -8.69 -7.57 9.32
N PHE A 50 -7.35 -7.48 9.36
CA PHE A 50 -6.49 -8.08 8.34
C PHE A 50 -6.39 -9.62 8.48
N ASP A 51 -6.90 -10.17 9.57
CA ASP A 51 -7.14 -11.58 9.82
C ASP A 51 -8.40 -12.12 9.10
N ARG A 52 -9.30 -11.24 8.63
CA ARG A 52 -10.56 -11.62 7.96
C ARG A 52 -10.40 -11.85 6.45
N ALA A 53 -9.59 -12.83 6.10
CA ALA A 53 -9.17 -13.02 4.71
C ALA A 53 -10.31 -13.23 3.70
N GLU A 54 -11.39 -13.92 4.08
CA GLU A 54 -12.57 -14.12 3.20
C GLU A 54 -13.31 -12.81 2.90
N GLU A 55 -13.49 -11.96 3.91
CA GLU A 55 -14.12 -10.65 3.77
C GLU A 55 -13.28 -9.75 2.85
N ILE A 56 -11.97 -9.72 3.08
CA ILE A 56 -11.02 -8.99 2.22
C ILE A 56 -11.10 -9.50 0.78
N HIS A 57 -11.08 -10.81 0.57
CA HIS A 57 -11.16 -11.40 -0.75
C HIS A 57 -12.46 -11.02 -1.47
N SER A 58 -13.59 -11.00 -0.76
CA SER A 58 -14.88 -10.56 -1.29
C SER A 58 -14.83 -9.09 -1.74
N ILE A 59 -14.38 -8.19 -0.86
CA ILE A 59 -14.25 -6.74 -1.13
C ILE A 59 -13.36 -6.49 -2.36
N VAL A 60 -12.17 -7.11 -2.38
CA VAL A 60 -11.22 -6.94 -3.48
C VAL A 60 -11.81 -7.47 -4.78
N SER A 61 -12.47 -8.62 -4.76
CA SER A 61 -13.12 -9.21 -5.93
C SER A 61 -14.23 -8.33 -6.47
N GLU A 62 -15.05 -7.73 -5.61
CA GLU A 62 -16.11 -6.80 -5.99
C GLU A 62 -15.55 -5.56 -6.69
N ILE A 63 -14.60 -4.87 -6.04
CA ILE A 63 -13.94 -3.68 -6.59
C ILE A 63 -13.31 -3.97 -7.95
N LYS A 64 -12.53 -5.06 -8.04
CA LYS A 64 -11.84 -5.42 -9.27
C LYS A 64 -12.79 -5.85 -10.37
N ASN A 65 -13.86 -6.59 -10.07
CA ASN A 65 -14.83 -6.99 -11.09
C ASN A 65 -15.55 -5.80 -11.70
N ARG A 66 -15.93 -4.82 -10.89
CA ARG A 66 -16.57 -3.57 -11.36
C ARG A 66 -15.59 -2.70 -12.15
N LEU A 67 -14.34 -2.58 -11.71
CA LEU A 67 -13.30 -1.91 -12.50
C LEU A 67 -13.05 -2.62 -13.84
N LEU A 68 -12.87 -3.94 -13.83
CA LEU A 68 -12.62 -4.73 -15.04
C LEU A 68 -13.79 -4.63 -16.02
N PHE A 69 -15.03 -4.58 -15.54
CA PHE A 69 -16.19 -4.32 -16.39
C PHE A 69 -16.00 -3.03 -17.20
N HIS A 70 -15.62 -1.93 -16.56
CA HIS A 70 -15.38 -0.65 -17.25
C HIS A 70 -14.15 -0.68 -18.16
N ILE A 71 -13.07 -1.36 -17.76
CA ILE A 71 -11.89 -1.57 -18.61
C ILE A 71 -12.28 -2.30 -19.90
N LEU A 72 -13.12 -3.34 -19.80
CA LEU A 72 -13.60 -4.09 -20.95
C LEU A 72 -14.48 -3.23 -21.88
N GLN A 73 -15.30 -2.32 -21.35
CA GLN A 73 -16.01 -1.35 -22.20
C GLN A 73 -15.01 -0.47 -22.98
N GLY A 74 -13.92 -0.03 -22.33
CA GLY A 74 -12.83 0.67 -23.00
C GLY A 74 -12.19 -0.15 -24.13
N CYS A 75 -11.93 -1.44 -23.91
CA CYS A 75 -11.44 -2.36 -24.94
C CYS A 75 -12.42 -2.46 -26.13
N LYS A 76 -13.72 -2.60 -25.85
CA LYS A 76 -14.78 -2.68 -26.88
C LYS A 76 -14.82 -1.42 -27.75
N LEU A 77 -14.72 -0.24 -27.14
CA LEU A 77 -14.65 1.05 -27.86
C LEU A 77 -13.39 1.16 -28.73
N LEU A 78 -12.23 0.69 -28.25
CA LEU A 78 -10.99 0.69 -29.03
C LEU A 78 -11.07 -0.26 -30.23
N LEU A 79 -11.65 -1.44 -30.05
CA LEU A 79 -11.88 -2.39 -31.14
C LEU A 79 -12.78 -1.80 -32.23
N GLN A 80 -13.84 -1.08 -31.84
CA GLN A 80 -14.73 -0.37 -32.77
C GLN A 80 -13.95 0.70 -33.56
N ARG A 81 -13.10 1.49 -32.90
CA ARG A 81 -12.26 2.50 -33.56
C ARG A 81 -11.25 1.88 -34.54
N ALA A 82 -10.75 0.69 -34.23
CA ALA A 82 -9.80 -0.03 -35.07
C ALA A 82 -10.46 -0.88 -36.17
N ASN A 83 -11.80 -0.92 -36.24
CA ASN A 83 -12.58 -1.79 -37.15
C ASN A 83 -12.22 -3.29 -37.03
N CYS A 84 -11.91 -3.75 -35.82
CA CYS A 84 -11.55 -5.15 -35.54
C CYS A 84 -12.79 -6.05 -35.37
N HIS A 85 -13.58 -6.24 -36.43
CA HIS A 85 -14.87 -6.94 -36.37
C HIS A 85 -14.80 -8.36 -35.78
N GLY A 86 -13.79 -9.16 -36.15
CA GLY A 86 -13.68 -10.55 -35.65
C GLY A 86 -13.48 -10.65 -34.13
N LEU A 87 -12.78 -9.70 -33.52
CA LEU A 87 -12.63 -9.66 -32.05
C LEU A 87 -13.87 -9.09 -31.36
N LEU A 88 -14.60 -8.18 -32.01
CA LEU A 88 -15.86 -7.63 -31.47
C LEU A 88 -16.96 -8.67 -31.37
N GLU A 89 -17.11 -9.52 -32.39
CA GLU A 89 -18.14 -10.57 -32.43
C GLU A 89 -17.99 -11.58 -31.29
N GLN A 90 -16.75 -11.83 -30.85
CA GLN A 90 -16.43 -12.82 -29.82
C GLN A 90 -16.23 -12.19 -28.42
N PHE A 91 -16.42 -10.87 -28.29
CA PHE A 91 -16.05 -10.13 -27.08
C PHE A 91 -16.86 -10.57 -25.87
N ASP A 92 -18.19 -10.51 -25.98
CA ASP A 92 -19.09 -10.75 -24.85
C ASP A 92 -19.10 -12.24 -24.44
N SER A 93 -18.93 -13.17 -25.39
CA SER A 93 -18.84 -14.62 -25.11
C SER A 93 -17.54 -15.06 -24.45
N ASN A 94 -16.48 -14.23 -24.49
CA ASN A 94 -15.15 -14.58 -23.98
C ASN A 94 -14.60 -13.54 -23.00
N ALA A 95 -15.48 -12.85 -22.26
CA ALA A 95 -15.08 -11.79 -21.33
C ALA A 95 -14.01 -12.23 -20.30
N HIS A 96 -14.03 -13.49 -19.87
CA HIS A 96 -13.04 -14.04 -18.94
C HIS A 96 -11.61 -14.10 -19.53
N VAL A 97 -11.47 -14.40 -20.83
CA VAL A 97 -10.18 -14.34 -21.54
C VAL A 97 -9.72 -12.90 -21.64
N TRP A 98 -10.62 -11.96 -21.97
CA TRP A 98 -10.28 -10.53 -22.01
C TRP A 98 -9.81 -9.99 -20.65
N LYS A 99 -10.50 -10.38 -19.56
CA LYS A 99 -10.07 -10.04 -18.18
C LYS A 99 -8.66 -10.56 -17.91
N ALA A 100 -8.37 -11.81 -18.24
CA ALA A 100 -7.04 -12.39 -18.05
C ALA A 100 -5.95 -11.61 -18.81
N VAL A 101 -6.15 -11.37 -20.10
CA VAL A 101 -5.13 -10.70 -20.94
C VAL A 101 -4.91 -9.26 -20.50
N VAL A 102 -5.98 -8.50 -20.17
CA VAL A 102 -5.84 -7.10 -19.74
C VAL A 102 -5.23 -6.99 -18.35
N SER A 103 -5.55 -7.91 -17.43
CA SER A 103 -5.01 -7.91 -16.08
C SER A 103 -3.50 -8.19 -16.04
N ALA A 104 -2.98 -8.94 -17.00
CA ALA A 104 -1.55 -9.24 -17.16
C ALA A 104 -0.76 -8.14 -17.91
N GLN A 105 -1.41 -7.05 -18.33
CA GLN A 105 -0.74 -5.88 -18.90
C GLN A 105 -0.07 -5.05 -17.81
N LYS A 106 1.15 -4.60 -18.08
CA LYS A 106 1.87 -3.68 -17.19
C LYS A 106 1.27 -2.28 -17.30
N TYR A 107 0.82 -1.73 -16.18
CA TYR A 107 0.35 -0.36 -16.04
C TYR A 107 1.23 0.38 -15.03
N CYS A 108 2.06 1.31 -15.52
CA CYS A 108 3.21 1.86 -14.77
C CYS A 108 4.12 0.73 -14.25
N ASN A 109 4.09 0.50 -12.94
CA ASN A 109 4.88 -0.47 -12.20
C ASN A 109 4.00 -1.54 -11.55
N ASN A 110 2.77 -1.76 -12.03
CA ASN A 110 1.85 -2.74 -11.47
C ASN A 110 1.16 -3.55 -12.57
N TYR A 111 0.70 -4.74 -12.19
CA TYR A 111 -0.11 -5.65 -13.00
C TYR A 111 -1.38 -5.92 -12.21
N LEU A 112 -2.56 -5.69 -12.80
CA LEU A 112 -3.83 -5.92 -12.08
C LEU A 112 -4.01 -7.38 -11.67
N ALA A 113 -3.37 -8.33 -12.33
CA ALA A 113 -3.41 -9.75 -11.97
C ALA A 113 -2.72 -10.03 -10.64
N THR A 114 -3.28 -10.93 -9.83
CA THR A 114 -2.64 -11.50 -8.63
C THR A 114 -2.29 -12.98 -8.84
N ARG A 115 -1.41 -13.53 -7.99
CA ARG A 115 -1.07 -14.97 -8.02
C ARG A 115 -2.31 -15.87 -7.92
N ALA A 116 -3.25 -15.52 -7.05
CA ALA A 116 -4.50 -16.26 -6.84
C ALA A 116 -5.34 -16.29 -8.13
N GLU A 117 -5.58 -15.12 -8.74
CA GLU A 117 -6.37 -15.04 -9.98
C GLU A 117 -5.70 -15.77 -11.14
N CYS A 118 -4.37 -15.62 -11.27
CA CYS A 118 -3.59 -16.32 -12.28
C CYS A 118 -3.75 -17.84 -12.14
N ARG A 119 -3.66 -18.37 -10.92
CA ARG A 119 -3.77 -19.81 -10.65
C ARG A 119 -5.18 -20.35 -10.84
N GLU A 120 -6.18 -19.66 -10.32
CA GLU A 120 -7.55 -20.18 -10.20
C GLU A 120 -8.41 -19.87 -11.43
N THR A 121 -8.18 -18.72 -12.08
CA THR A 121 -9.08 -18.22 -13.13
C THR A 121 -8.38 -18.01 -14.47
N TYR A 122 -7.23 -17.34 -14.49
CA TYR A 122 -6.65 -16.87 -15.76
C TYR A 122 -5.84 -17.94 -16.49
N LEU A 123 -5.08 -18.78 -15.79
CA LEU A 123 -4.34 -19.89 -16.41
C LEU A 123 -5.29 -20.93 -17.05
N PRO A 124 -6.39 -21.36 -16.40
CA PRO A 124 -7.40 -22.19 -17.07
C PRO A 124 -7.99 -21.53 -18.33
N ALA A 125 -8.31 -20.24 -18.27
CA ALA A 125 -8.84 -19.49 -19.41
C ALA A 125 -7.86 -19.44 -20.59
N LEU A 126 -6.57 -19.21 -20.30
CA LEU A 126 -5.49 -19.22 -21.28
C LEU A 126 -5.35 -20.58 -21.95
N LYS A 127 -5.32 -21.67 -21.16
CA LYS A 127 -5.19 -23.04 -21.68
C LYS A 127 -6.37 -23.47 -22.54
N ALA A 128 -7.57 -23.02 -22.19
CA ALA A 128 -8.78 -23.30 -22.98
C ALA A 128 -8.82 -22.52 -24.31
N ASN A 129 -8.23 -21.32 -24.37
CA ASN A 129 -8.37 -20.40 -25.51
C ASN A 129 -7.04 -19.77 -25.99
N PRO A 130 -5.98 -20.55 -26.28
CA PRO A 130 -4.64 -20.00 -26.50
C PRO A 130 -4.53 -19.08 -27.73
N LYS A 131 -5.20 -19.41 -28.84
CA LYS A 131 -5.19 -18.58 -30.06
C LYS A 131 -5.88 -17.23 -29.85
N LEU A 132 -7.03 -17.24 -29.19
CA LEU A 132 -7.77 -16.02 -28.87
C LEU A 132 -6.96 -15.15 -27.91
N PHE A 133 -6.32 -15.76 -26.90
CA PHE A 133 -5.45 -15.08 -25.96
C PHE A 133 -4.34 -14.29 -26.68
N SER A 134 -3.58 -14.94 -27.56
CA SER A 134 -2.50 -14.31 -28.34
C SER A 134 -3.01 -13.18 -29.26
N THR A 135 -4.19 -13.38 -29.85
CA THR A 135 -4.83 -12.36 -30.70
C THR A 135 -5.20 -11.10 -29.90
N ILE A 136 -5.78 -11.28 -28.70
CA ILE A 136 -6.12 -10.19 -27.78
C ILE A 136 -4.84 -9.51 -27.28
N ALA A 137 -3.81 -10.28 -26.90
CA ALA A 137 -2.54 -9.76 -26.42
C ALA A 137 -1.88 -8.86 -27.47
N THR A 138 -1.88 -9.30 -28.72
CA THR A 138 -1.40 -8.51 -29.87
C THR A 138 -2.18 -7.20 -29.97
N PHE A 139 -3.52 -7.25 -30.00
CA PHE A 139 -4.35 -6.05 -30.08
C PHE A 139 -4.09 -5.06 -28.94
N LEU A 140 -3.97 -5.55 -27.70
CA LEU A 140 -3.73 -4.70 -26.52
C LEU A 140 -2.32 -4.07 -26.49
N SER A 141 -1.34 -4.72 -27.12
CA SER A 141 0.02 -4.20 -27.27
C SER A 141 0.13 -3.08 -28.32
N MET A 142 -0.74 -3.09 -29.34
CA MET A 142 -0.78 -2.08 -30.40
C MET A 142 -1.27 -0.73 -29.86
N ASP A 143 -0.64 0.36 -30.31
CA ASP A 143 -1.02 1.75 -29.98
C ASP A 143 -1.32 1.99 -28.49
N ARG A 144 -0.64 1.22 -27.62
CA ARG A 144 -0.84 1.23 -26.16
C ARG A 144 -2.30 1.04 -25.74
N ASN A 145 -3.05 0.23 -26.47
CA ASN A 145 -4.48 -0.03 -26.22
C ASN A 145 -4.76 -0.52 -24.80
N ALA A 146 -3.88 -1.34 -24.21
CA ALA A 146 -3.97 -1.72 -22.80
C ALA A 146 -4.05 -0.52 -21.85
N LEU A 147 -3.09 0.42 -21.94
CA LEU A 147 -3.04 1.60 -21.08
C LEU A 147 -4.28 2.49 -21.27
N ARG A 148 -4.72 2.64 -22.52
CA ARG A 148 -5.90 3.45 -22.88
C ARG A 148 -7.17 2.85 -22.28
N ALA A 149 -7.35 1.54 -22.38
CA ALA A 149 -8.49 0.83 -21.79
C ALA A 149 -8.48 0.90 -20.26
N ILE A 150 -7.32 0.74 -19.62
CA ILE A 150 -7.19 0.86 -18.17
C ILE A 150 -7.49 2.30 -17.71
N ASN A 151 -6.95 3.32 -18.41
CA ASN A 151 -7.24 4.72 -18.14
C ASN A 151 -8.74 5.03 -18.21
N TYR A 152 -9.40 4.53 -19.25
CA TYR A 152 -10.85 4.66 -19.42
C TYR A 152 -11.59 3.98 -18.25
N GLY A 153 -11.23 2.74 -17.94
CA GLY A 153 -11.92 1.95 -16.93
C GLY A 153 -11.86 2.58 -15.54
N PHE A 154 -10.69 3.09 -15.13
CA PHE A 154 -10.55 3.81 -13.87
C PHE A 154 -11.35 5.10 -13.80
N HIS A 155 -11.34 5.87 -14.90
CA HIS A 155 -12.09 7.11 -14.97
C HIS A 155 -13.60 6.85 -14.87
N GLN A 156 -14.09 5.87 -15.62
CA GLN A 156 -15.49 5.49 -15.61
C GLN A 156 -15.92 4.87 -14.27
N TYR A 157 -15.04 4.08 -13.64
CA TYR A 157 -15.28 3.50 -12.32
C TYR A 157 -15.53 4.58 -11.25
N ALA A 158 -14.71 5.63 -11.22
CA ALA A 158 -14.90 6.74 -10.27
C ALA A 158 -16.11 7.63 -10.60
N SER A 159 -16.65 7.56 -11.82
CA SER A 159 -17.86 8.27 -12.24
C SER A 159 -19.10 7.37 -12.32
N ASP A 160 -19.01 6.16 -11.77
CA ASP A 160 -20.08 5.18 -11.79
C ASP A 160 -21.24 5.64 -10.86
N PRO A 161 -22.52 5.48 -11.26
CA PRO A 161 -23.67 5.93 -10.47
C PRO A 161 -23.73 5.42 -9.02
N GLU A 162 -23.15 4.25 -8.72
CA GLU A 162 -23.14 3.73 -7.34
C GLU A 162 -22.01 4.35 -6.50
N MET A 163 -21.14 5.19 -7.09
CA MET A 163 -20.09 5.92 -6.38
C MET A 163 -20.60 7.29 -5.91
N THR A 164 -20.42 7.58 -4.63
CA THR A 164 -20.46 8.94 -4.11
C THR A 164 -19.11 9.61 -4.37
N VAL A 165 -19.13 10.80 -5.00
CA VAL A 165 -17.92 11.51 -5.41
C VAL A 165 -17.89 12.91 -4.84
N GLU A 166 -16.88 13.19 -4.01
CA GLU A 166 -16.56 14.52 -3.51
C GLU A 166 -15.50 15.20 -4.39
N TYR A 167 -15.74 16.46 -4.75
CA TYR A 167 -14.82 17.25 -5.57
C TYR A 167 -13.94 18.15 -4.69
N ALA A 168 -12.85 17.60 -4.16
CA ALA A 168 -11.96 18.28 -3.20
C ALA A 168 -10.63 18.73 -3.84
N SER A 169 -10.68 19.76 -4.68
CA SER A 169 -9.56 20.12 -5.58
C SER A 169 -8.28 20.64 -4.91
N GLU A 170 -8.37 21.12 -3.67
CA GLU A 170 -7.22 21.63 -2.90
C GLU A 170 -6.45 20.54 -2.17
N PHE A 171 -7.11 19.42 -1.88
CA PHE A 171 -6.57 18.39 -0.99
C PHE A 171 -6.20 17.11 -1.73
N VAL A 172 -6.88 16.80 -2.84
CA VAL A 172 -6.57 15.63 -3.65
C VAL A 172 -5.45 15.96 -4.64
N ALA A 173 -4.35 15.19 -4.56
CA ALA A 173 -3.25 15.29 -5.50
C ALA A 173 -3.71 14.99 -6.94
N PRO A 174 -3.07 15.59 -7.97
CA PRO A 174 -3.46 15.35 -9.35
C PRO A 174 -3.50 13.86 -9.72
N ARG A 175 -4.56 13.46 -10.42
CA ARG A 175 -4.78 12.10 -10.94
C ARG A 175 -4.79 11.01 -9.87
N ARG A 176 -5.27 11.34 -8.66
CA ARG A 176 -5.54 10.40 -7.59
C ARG A 176 -7.04 10.27 -7.37
N ILE A 177 -7.46 9.07 -7.00
CA ILE A 177 -8.79 8.78 -6.48
C ILE A 177 -8.60 8.40 -5.02
N VAL A 178 -9.15 9.18 -4.11
CA VAL A 178 -8.89 8.98 -2.68
C VAL A 178 -10.12 8.37 -2.02
N ALA A 179 -9.94 7.19 -1.44
CA ALA A 179 -11.02 6.45 -0.79
C ALA A 179 -11.39 7.08 0.56
N LEU A 180 -12.66 7.46 0.72
CA LEU A 180 -13.23 7.96 1.96
C LEU A 180 -14.03 6.88 2.71
N GLY A 181 -14.49 5.86 1.98
CA GLY A 181 -15.18 4.69 2.53
C GLY A 181 -15.74 3.80 1.41
N PRO A 182 -16.64 2.85 1.73
CA PRO A 182 -17.29 2.01 0.74
C PRO A 182 -18.01 2.85 -0.31
N ASN A 183 -17.66 2.66 -1.58
CA ASN A 183 -18.22 3.42 -2.72
C ASN A 183 -18.18 4.96 -2.56
N HIS A 184 -17.28 5.49 -1.74
CA HIS A 184 -17.16 6.93 -1.50
C HIS A 184 -15.73 7.39 -1.74
N VAL A 185 -15.54 8.28 -2.71
CA VAL A 185 -14.22 8.79 -3.11
C VAL A 185 -14.18 10.31 -3.20
N ALA A 186 -13.01 10.87 -2.95
CA ALA A 186 -12.68 12.25 -3.29
C ALA A 186 -11.76 12.29 -4.51
N VAL A 187 -12.09 13.16 -5.45
CA VAL A 187 -11.30 13.41 -6.66
C VAL A 187 -11.11 14.90 -6.88
N ARG A 188 -10.11 15.24 -7.69
CA ARG A 188 -9.97 16.61 -8.16
C ARG A 188 -10.89 16.85 -9.35
N HIS A 189 -11.74 17.87 -9.26
CA HIS A 189 -12.69 18.23 -10.32
C HIS A 189 -12.03 18.32 -11.70
N LYS A 190 -10.90 19.03 -11.80
CA LYS A 190 -10.21 19.22 -13.09
C LYS A 190 -9.78 17.93 -13.79
N ASP A 191 -9.50 16.87 -13.03
CA ASP A 191 -9.02 15.60 -13.57
C ASP A 191 -10.18 14.77 -14.16
N PHE A 192 -11.42 15.12 -13.78
CA PHE A 192 -12.67 14.51 -14.24
C PHE A 192 -13.52 15.44 -15.12
N ASN A 193 -12.96 16.56 -15.60
CA ASN A 193 -13.65 17.48 -16.53
C ASN A 193 -13.84 16.92 -17.95
N LYS A 194 -13.16 15.82 -18.29
CA LYS A 194 -13.20 15.22 -19.62
C LYS A 194 -14.13 14.03 -19.61
N ASP A 195 -14.79 13.79 -20.73
CA ASP A 195 -15.58 12.56 -20.91
C ASP A 195 -14.66 11.33 -21.00
N ALA A 196 -15.11 10.19 -20.48
CA ALA A 196 -14.35 8.94 -20.48
C ALA A 196 -13.86 8.56 -21.90
N THR A 197 -14.66 8.78 -22.94
CA THR A 197 -14.26 8.46 -24.32
C THR A 197 -13.10 9.31 -24.84
N GLN A 198 -12.89 10.50 -24.27
CA GLN A 198 -11.72 11.36 -24.53
C GLN A 198 -10.48 10.82 -23.80
N ILE A 199 -10.66 10.15 -22.67
CA ILE A 199 -9.57 9.50 -21.91
C ILE A 199 -8.90 8.39 -22.73
N LEU A 200 -9.63 7.76 -23.65
CA LEU A 200 -9.06 6.81 -24.63
C LEU A 200 -8.01 7.46 -25.55
N GLY A 201 -7.86 8.78 -25.59
CA GLY A 201 -6.79 9.45 -26.34
C GLY A 201 -5.42 9.44 -25.65
N TYR A 202 -5.34 9.05 -24.38
CA TYR A 202 -4.12 9.15 -23.59
C TYR A 202 -3.25 7.90 -23.68
N LEU A 203 -2.03 8.09 -24.18
CA LEU A 203 -1.03 7.02 -24.41
C LEU A 203 -0.18 6.66 -23.18
N GLY A 204 -0.24 7.46 -22.12
CA GLY A 204 0.46 7.23 -20.86
C GLY A 204 -0.52 6.81 -19.76
N ALA A 205 -0.03 6.14 -18.74
CA ALA A 205 -0.81 5.90 -17.53
C ALA A 205 -1.19 7.24 -16.87
N LEU A 206 -2.47 7.37 -16.51
CA LEU A 206 -3.02 8.55 -15.86
C LEU A 206 -3.16 8.36 -14.36
N TRP A 207 -3.67 7.21 -13.94
CA TRP A 207 -4.11 6.95 -12.57
C TRP A 207 -3.07 6.21 -11.76
N ASN A 208 -3.23 6.17 -10.43
CA ASN A 208 -2.40 5.36 -9.56
C ASN A 208 -3.15 4.10 -9.12
N LEU A 209 -2.68 2.90 -9.52
CA LEU A 209 -3.35 1.65 -9.14
C LEU A 209 -3.39 1.40 -7.64
N ARG A 210 -2.47 1.99 -6.85
CA ARG A 210 -2.51 1.96 -5.37
C ARG A 210 -3.82 2.50 -4.80
N ASP A 211 -4.53 3.35 -5.54
CA ASP A 211 -5.82 3.86 -5.13
C ASP A 211 -6.85 2.72 -4.96
N LEU A 212 -6.72 1.59 -5.68
CA LEU A 212 -7.54 0.40 -5.46
C LEU A 212 -7.28 -0.26 -4.10
N ALA A 213 -6.02 -0.33 -3.66
CA ALA A 213 -5.67 -0.87 -2.36
C ALA A 213 -6.24 0.00 -1.23
N ASN A 214 -6.18 1.33 -1.40
CA ASN A 214 -6.82 2.27 -0.47
C ASN A 214 -8.34 2.11 -0.45
N MET A 215 -8.98 1.87 -1.60
CA MET A 215 -10.41 1.61 -1.66
C MET A 215 -10.78 0.31 -0.96
N ALA A 216 -10.00 -0.76 -1.12
CA ALA A 216 -10.22 -2.02 -0.42
C ALA A 216 -10.06 -1.87 1.11
N THR A 217 -9.02 -1.17 1.58
CA THR A 217 -8.85 -0.91 3.02
C THR A 217 -9.98 -0.05 3.59
N ALA A 218 -10.36 1.02 2.88
CA ALA A 218 -11.44 1.91 3.32
C ALA A 218 -12.82 1.24 3.26
N ALA A 219 -13.03 0.28 2.36
CA ALA A 219 -14.24 -0.54 2.33
C ALA A 219 -14.31 -1.53 3.50
N LEU A 220 -13.16 -2.06 3.94
CA LEU A 220 -13.07 -2.96 5.09
C LEU A 220 -13.38 -2.25 6.42
N ALA A 221 -12.79 -1.06 6.64
CA ALA A 221 -13.02 -0.25 7.84
C ALA A 221 -12.82 1.24 7.55
N PRO A 222 -13.87 1.98 7.13
CA PRO A 222 -13.76 3.38 6.73
C PRO A 222 -13.34 4.31 7.87
N GLU A 223 -13.70 4.01 9.11
CA GLU A 223 -13.35 4.79 10.29
C GLU A 223 -11.87 4.72 10.66
N ILE A 224 -11.18 3.63 10.31
CA ILE A 224 -9.74 3.43 10.55
C ILE A 224 -8.93 3.84 9.32
N TYR A 225 -9.30 3.32 8.15
CA TYR A 225 -8.48 3.39 6.93
C TYR A 225 -9.02 4.35 5.88
N GLY A 226 -10.23 4.90 6.07
CA GLY A 226 -10.77 5.93 5.19
C GLY A 226 -9.90 7.18 5.24
N SER A 227 -9.58 7.72 4.06
CA SER A 227 -8.72 8.90 3.92
C SER A 227 -9.47 10.20 4.24
N LYS A 228 -10.01 10.29 5.47
CA LYS A 228 -10.52 11.52 6.08
C LYS A 228 -9.42 12.54 6.40
N MET A 229 -8.18 12.21 6.04
CA MET A 229 -6.97 13.01 6.18
C MET A 229 -7.13 14.48 5.76
N PHE A 230 -7.81 14.73 4.64
CA PHE A 230 -7.80 16.04 3.99
C PHE A 230 -8.46 17.17 4.80
N PRO A 231 -9.67 17.00 5.36
CA PRO A 231 -10.24 17.94 6.30
C PRO A 231 -9.33 18.30 7.48
N HIS A 232 -8.61 17.32 8.05
CA HIS A 232 -7.77 17.55 9.24
C HIS A 232 -6.41 18.13 8.89
N MET A 233 -5.79 17.67 7.79
CA MET A 233 -4.55 18.23 7.28
C MET A 233 -4.70 19.72 6.92
N SER A 234 -5.89 20.15 6.47
CA SER A 234 -6.17 21.57 6.21
C SER A 234 -6.04 22.48 7.43
N ARG A 235 -6.17 21.91 8.65
CA ARG A 235 -6.05 22.61 9.93
C ARG A 235 -4.63 22.59 10.48
N LEU A 236 -3.72 21.82 9.88
CA LEU A 236 -2.32 21.80 10.30
C LEU A 236 -1.58 23.03 9.78
N PRO A 237 -0.71 23.64 10.59
CA PRO A 237 0.24 24.64 10.12
C PRO A 237 1.03 24.13 8.90
N PRO A 238 1.33 24.99 7.90
CA PRO A 238 2.04 24.58 6.68
C PRO A 238 3.36 23.85 6.91
N GLN A 239 4.07 24.20 7.99
CA GLN A 239 5.34 23.57 8.39
C GLN A 239 5.15 22.10 8.81
N LEU A 240 4.06 21.78 9.52
CA LEU A 240 3.73 20.40 9.89
C LEU A 240 3.17 19.62 8.71
N ALA A 241 2.35 20.25 7.87
CA ALA A 241 1.88 19.62 6.64
C ALA A 241 3.04 19.27 5.69
N ALA A 242 4.15 20.01 5.72
CA ALA A 242 5.34 19.73 4.92
C ALA A 242 6.06 18.43 5.32
N LEU A 243 5.84 17.90 6.53
CA LEU A 243 6.42 16.62 6.98
C LEU A 243 5.91 15.42 6.16
N ILE A 244 4.67 15.50 5.68
CA ILE A 244 3.95 14.38 5.04
C ILE A 244 3.65 14.65 3.56
N ARG A 245 3.73 15.92 3.12
CA ARG A 245 3.63 16.26 1.70
C ARG A 245 4.93 15.87 1.02
N ILE A 246 4.88 14.87 0.15
CA ILE A 246 5.98 14.56 -0.77
C ILE A 246 6.20 15.82 -1.62
N PRO A 247 7.35 16.50 -1.53
CA PRO A 247 7.62 17.65 -2.37
C PRO A 247 7.46 17.22 -3.83
N ALA A 248 6.76 18.02 -4.64
CA ALA A 248 6.88 17.86 -6.08
C ALA A 248 8.37 17.82 -6.39
N SER A 249 8.84 16.78 -7.08
CA SER A 249 10.24 16.42 -7.32
C SER A 249 11.01 17.57 -7.99
N ARG A 250 11.27 18.62 -7.23
CA ARG A 250 12.15 19.71 -7.62
C ARG A 250 13.49 19.32 -7.02
N PRO A 251 14.52 19.13 -7.86
CA PRO A 251 15.86 18.99 -7.33
C PRO A 251 16.14 20.15 -6.39
N ALA A 252 16.72 19.85 -5.22
CA ALA A 252 17.13 20.86 -4.26
C ALA A 252 17.95 21.92 -5.00
N THR A 253 17.38 23.12 -5.13
CA THR A 253 18.10 24.31 -5.57
C THR A 253 18.43 25.11 -4.31
N ALA A 254 19.49 25.91 -4.35
CA ALA A 254 19.97 26.69 -3.21
C ALA A 254 18.90 27.59 -2.55
N ASP A 255 17.78 27.85 -3.23
CA ASP A 255 16.66 28.69 -2.78
C ASP A 255 15.39 27.91 -2.38
N SER A 256 15.44 26.58 -2.33
CA SER A 256 14.34 25.75 -1.80
C SER A 256 14.35 25.79 -0.27
N PRO A 257 13.20 25.95 0.42
CA PRO A 257 13.17 25.84 1.88
C PRO A 257 13.82 24.51 2.29
N ARG A 258 14.69 24.59 3.30
CA ARG A 258 15.45 23.48 3.87
C ARG A 258 14.56 22.24 3.94
N GLN A 259 14.92 21.20 3.17
CA GLN A 259 14.23 19.92 3.26
C GLN A 259 14.25 19.47 4.72
N ILE A 260 13.08 19.12 5.27
CA ILE A 260 13.02 18.57 6.62
C ILE A 260 13.63 17.16 6.54
N PRO A 261 14.77 16.91 7.20
CA PRO A 261 15.61 15.73 6.96
C PRO A 261 14.97 14.40 7.42
N TYR A 262 13.81 14.49 8.07
CA TYR A 262 13.00 13.38 8.57
C TYR A 262 11.54 13.45 8.07
N ALA A 263 11.24 14.21 7.02
CA ALA A 263 9.94 14.13 6.36
C ALA A 263 9.72 12.71 5.79
N ASP A 264 8.49 12.22 5.76
CA ASP A 264 8.19 10.85 5.30
C ASP A 264 8.71 10.60 3.87
N GLY A 265 8.59 11.60 3.00
CA GLY A 265 9.12 11.53 1.63
C GLY A 265 10.64 11.37 1.59
N GLN A 266 11.37 12.00 2.53
CA GLN A 266 12.82 11.89 2.68
C GLN A 266 13.18 10.49 3.20
N ILE A 267 12.54 10.07 4.30
CA ILE A 267 12.79 8.76 4.91
C ILE A 267 12.56 7.63 3.90
N PHE A 268 11.42 7.63 3.22
CA PHE A 268 11.03 6.52 2.35
C PHE A 268 11.78 6.49 1.00
N ASN A 269 12.11 7.65 0.42
CA ASN A 269 12.74 7.71 -0.91
C ASN A 269 14.27 7.84 -0.86
N GLU A 270 14.85 8.28 0.25
CA GLU A 270 16.27 8.62 0.33
C GLU A 270 17.02 7.84 1.41
N LEU A 271 16.41 7.57 2.58
CA LEU A 271 17.10 6.87 3.69
C LEU A 271 16.92 5.35 3.65
N LEU A 272 15.66 4.89 3.61
CA LEU A 272 15.33 3.47 3.68
C LEU A 272 15.74 2.63 2.45
N PRO A 273 15.71 3.13 1.20
CA PRO A 273 16.11 2.31 0.05
C PRO A 273 17.60 1.90 0.07
N PRO A 274 18.56 2.79 0.40
CA PRO A 274 19.93 2.39 0.68
C PRO A 274 20.07 1.29 1.72
N LEU A 275 19.51 1.48 2.93
CA LEU A 275 19.58 0.50 4.02
C LEU A 275 19.07 -0.87 3.55
N PHE A 276 17.90 -0.90 2.90
CA PHE A 276 17.34 -2.12 2.34
C PHE A 276 18.27 -2.82 1.34
N ARG A 277 18.94 -2.07 0.46
CA ARG A 277 19.83 -2.64 -0.55
C ARG A 277 21.14 -3.15 0.04
N ASP A 278 21.70 -2.45 1.01
CA ASP A 278 22.95 -2.83 1.65
C ASP A 278 22.77 -4.15 2.41
N GLU A 279 21.67 -4.30 3.17
CA GLU A 279 21.31 -5.56 3.83
C GLU A 279 21.03 -6.70 2.85
N LEU A 280 20.28 -6.44 1.77
CA LEU A 280 20.08 -7.46 0.74
C LEU A 280 21.39 -7.89 0.08
N ALA A 281 22.35 -6.98 -0.09
CA ALA A 281 23.65 -7.32 -0.66
C ALA A 281 24.47 -8.20 0.29
N LEU A 282 24.34 -8.02 1.61
CA LEU A 282 24.95 -8.89 2.64
C LEU A 282 24.37 -10.31 2.56
N VAL A 283 23.04 -10.43 2.46
CA VAL A 283 22.35 -11.72 2.28
C VAL A 283 22.80 -12.41 0.99
N GLN A 284 22.88 -11.68 -0.12
CA GLN A 284 23.32 -12.23 -1.40
C GLN A 284 24.77 -12.71 -1.40
N ARG A 285 25.65 -12.09 -0.60
CA ARG A 285 27.03 -12.54 -0.40
C ARG A 285 27.16 -13.70 0.58
N GLY A 286 26.07 -14.06 1.27
CA GLY A 286 26.07 -15.07 2.33
C GLY A 286 26.78 -14.60 3.60
N GLU A 287 26.93 -13.29 3.77
CA GLU A 287 27.53 -12.66 4.96
C GLU A 287 26.51 -12.53 6.10
N GLU A 288 25.22 -12.37 5.76
CA GLU A 288 24.11 -12.28 6.71
C GLU A 288 22.95 -13.22 6.33
N THR A 289 22.11 -13.55 7.30
CA THR A 289 20.87 -14.29 7.08
C THR A 289 19.69 -13.53 7.67
N HIS A 290 18.84 -12.99 6.80
CA HIS A 290 17.61 -12.31 7.23
C HIS A 290 16.35 -13.10 6.92
N THR A 291 15.44 -13.07 7.90
CA THR A 291 14.00 -13.21 7.72
C THR A 291 13.38 -11.85 7.40
N TYR A 292 12.15 -11.85 6.88
CA TYR A 292 11.38 -10.60 6.68
C TYR A 292 11.29 -9.75 7.96
N GLU A 293 11.16 -10.39 9.12
CA GLU A 293 11.08 -9.73 10.42
C GLU A 293 12.43 -9.15 10.85
N SER A 294 13.50 -9.94 10.83
CA SER A 294 14.83 -9.46 11.24
C SER A 294 15.29 -8.25 10.43
N LEU A 295 15.13 -8.29 9.10
CA LEU A 295 15.48 -7.13 8.26
C LEU A 295 14.63 -5.90 8.59
N THR A 296 13.36 -6.10 8.96
CA THR A 296 12.49 -4.98 9.38
C THR A 296 13.00 -4.37 10.68
N ILE A 297 13.47 -5.19 11.62
CA ILE A 297 14.02 -4.76 12.91
C ILE A 297 15.32 -4.00 12.70
N ASP A 298 16.28 -4.58 11.99
CA ASP A 298 17.61 -3.97 11.79
C ASP A 298 17.49 -2.59 11.13
N MET A 299 16.68 -2.49 10.07
CA MET A 299 16.40 -1.21 9.42
C MET A 299 15.66 -0.21 10.32
N ALA A 300 14.83 -0.69 11.24
CA ALA A 300 14.10 0.18 12.18
C ALA A 300 15.03 0.72 13.27
N GLU A 301 15.98 -0.07 13.74
CA GLU A 301 17.00 0.34 14.73
C GLU A 301 17.88 1.44 14.17
N ASP A 302 18.43 1.26 12.95
CA ASP A 302 19.22 2.28 12.26
C ASP A 302 18.45 3.59 12.07
N LEU A 303 17.19 3.49 11.63
CA LEU A 303 16.34 4.66 11.46
C LEU A 303 16.00 5.32 12.81
N ALA A 304 15.78 4.55 13.86
CA ALA A 304 15.47 5.07 15.19
C ALA A 304 16.66 5.85 15.78
N GLU A 305 17.88 5.31 15.68
CA GLU A 305 19.10 5.99 16.15
C GLU A 305 19.33 7.32 15.40
N TYR A 306 19.10 7.34 14.08
CA TYR A 306 19.14 8.59 13.31
C TYR A 306 18.09 9.61 13.78
N LEU A 307 16.84 9.20 13.95
CA LEU A 307 15.73 10.08 14.37
C LEU A 307 15.84 10.53 15.84
N LEU A 308 16.62 9.81 16.65
CA LEU A 308 17.01 10.20 18.01
C LEU A 308 18.25 11.08 18.05
N ALA A 309 18.82 11.48 16.90
CA ALA A 309 20.07 12.25 16.80
C ALA A 309 21.27 11.55 17.48
N ARG A 310 21.30 10.22 17.41
CA ARG A 310 22.37 9.36 17.97
C ARG A 310 23.17 8.65 16.89
N GLY A 311 22.62 8.55 15.68
CA GLY A 311 23.22 7.90 14.53
C GLY A 311 23.37 8.83 13.32
N LEU A 312 24.19 8.39 12.38
CA LEU A 312 24.45 9.04 11.10
C LEU A 312 23.98 8.11 9.99
N ILE A 313 23.33 8.65 8.95
CA ILE A 313 22.98 7.87 7.77
C ILE A 313 23.69 8.44 6.54
N GLU A 314 24.43 7.59 5.83
CA GLU A 314 25.03 7.97 4.55
C GLU A 314 23.97 8.01 3.44
N HIS A 315 23.77 9.18 2.86
CA HIS A 315 22.94 9.33 1.67
C HIS A 315 23.69 8.82 0.44
N LYS A 316 23.47 7.56 0.05
CA LYS A 316 24.21 6.89 -1.04
C LYS A 316 24.18 7.63 -2.40
N THR A 317 23.15 8.41 -2.70
CA THR A 317 23.06 9.12 -3.98
C THR A 317 24.00 10.35 -4.03
N THR A 318 24.23 11.01 -2.89
CA THR A 318 25.08 12.20 -2.81
C THR A 318 26.40 11.95 -2.09
N GLY A 319 26.54 10.81 -1.40
CA GLY A 319 27.62 10.54 -0.45
C GLY A 319 27.58 11.43 0.79
N ALA A 320 26.53 12.24 0.98
CA ALA A 320 26.42 13.14 2.12
C ALA A 320 26.04 12.34 3.37
N VAL A 321 26.73 12.59 4.47
CA VAL A 321 26.32 12.07 5.78
C VAL A 321 25.19 12.96 6.29
N LEU A 322 24.05 12.35 6.58
CA LEU A 322 22.89 12.99 7.17
C LEU A 322 22.94 12.80 8.69
N GLU A 323 22.76 13.89 9.40
CA GLU A 323 22.76 13.97 10.87
C GLU A 323 21.62 14.90 11.29
N LEU A 324 21.03 14.62 12.46
CA LEU A 324 20.11 15.52 13.13
C LEU A 324 20.81 16.17 14.31
N ASP A 325 20.65 17.48 14.47
CA ASP A 325 21.18 18.20 15.63
C ASP A 325 20.46 17.81 16.93
N GLU A 326 19.17 17.46 16.83
CA GLU A 326 18.31 17.12 17.97
C GLU A 326 17.33 15.99 17.61
N PRO A 327 16.89 15.18 18.61
CA PRO A 327 15.86 14.17 18.40
C PRO A 327 14.57 14.79 17.85
N ILE A 328 13.85 14.05 17.01
CA ILE A 328 12.60 14.57 16.41
C ILE A 328 11.60 15.05 17.49
N PRO A 329 10.93 16.20 17.31
CA PRO A 329 9.92 16.66 18.25
C PRO A 329 8.72 15.71 18.35
N THR A 330 8.14 15.55 19.54
CA THR A 330 7.00 14.64 19.79
C THR A 330 5.79 14.97 18.92
N HIS A 331 5.52 16.25 18.67
CA HIS A 331 4.43 16.67 17.80
C HIS A 331 4.73 16.39 16.31
N HIS A 332 6.00 16.41 15.87
CA HIS A 332 6.37 15.94 14.52
C HIS A 332 6.16 14.43 14.38
N LEU A 333 6.57 13.66 15.39
CA LEU A 333 6.35 12.20 15.44
C LEU A 333 4.87 11.86 15.33
N ALA A 334 3.99 12.56 16.06
CA ALA A 334 2.54 12.36 15.96
C ALA A 334 1.98 12.56 14.53
N ILE A 335 2.51 13.54 13.80
CA ILE A 335 2.10 13.83 12.42
C ILE A 335 2.52 12.70 11.47
N LEU A 336 3.77 12.24 11.60
CA LEU A 336 4.33 11.14 10.81
C LEU A 336 3.64 9.80 11.13
N VAL A 337 3.36 9.53 12.41
CA VAL A 337 2.66 8.32 12.88
C VAL A 337 1.27 8.21 12.27
N GLN A 338 0.52 9.30 12.26
CA GLN A 338 -0.80 9.28 11.64
C GLN A 338 -0.72 9.02 10.13
N ASN A 339 0.27 9.55 9.43
CA ASN A 339 0.43 9.32 7.98
C ASN A 339 0.82 7.86 7.66
N ILE A 340 1.70 7.25 8.46
CA ILE A 340 2.08 5.84 8.29
C ILE A 340 0.88 4.90 8.58
N SER A 341 0.00 5.25 9.53
CA SER A 341 -1.22 4.51 9.82
C SER A 341 -2.21 4.46 8.65
N TYR A 342 -2.09 5.35 7.65
CA TYR A 342 -2.83 5.26 6.39
C TYR A 342 -2.03 4.55 5.28
N THR A 343 -0.73 4.84 5.19
CA THR A 343 0.10 4.37 4.08
C THR A 343 0.43 2.87 4.18
N LEU A 344 0.71 2.38 5.39
CA LEU A 344 1.12 0.99 5.61
C LEU A 344 -0.04 -0.01 5.37
N PRO A 345 -1.26 0.17 5.91
CA PRO A 345 -2.35 -0.77 5.61
C PRO A 345 -2.63 -0.87 4.11
N ALA A 346 -2.57 0.26 3.40
CA ALA A 346 -2.76 0.28 1.95
C ALA A 346 -1.66 -0.49 1.21
N ILE A 347 -0.38 -0.35 1.59
CA ILE A 347 0.71 -1.08 0.91
C ILE A 347 0.64 -2.58 1.16
N GLU A 348 0.21 -3.00 2.35
CA GLU A 348 0.03 -4.42 2.63
C GLU A 348 -1.16 -4.97 1.84
N MET A 349 -2.26 -4.22 1.77
CA MET A 349 -3.43 -4.56 0.97
C MET A 349 -3.11 -4.65 -0.53
N GLU A 350 -2.12 -3.92 -1.05
CA GLU A 350 -1.69 -4.03 -2.46
C GLU A 350 -1.47 -5.49 -2.87
N GLN A 351 -0.86 -6.29 -2.00
CA GLN A 351 -0.54 -7.71 -2.25
C GLN A 351 -1.79 -8.55 -2.58
N ARG A 352 -2.97 -8.13 -2.09
CA ARG A 352 -4.25 -8.77 -2.37
C ARG A 352 -4.91 -8.26 -3.64
N VAL A 353 -4.63 -7.01 -4.01
CA VAL A 353 -5.34 -6.31 -5.09
C VAL A 353 -4.63 -6.48 -6.43
N PHE A 354 -3.30 -6.39 -6.45
CA PHE A 354 -2.52 -6.43 -7.67
C PHE A 354 -1.12 -6.96 -7.42
N THR A 355 -0.41 -7.31 -8.49
CA THR A 355 1.00 -7.68 -8.41
C THR A 355 1.87 -6.46 -8.70
N ARG A 356 2.79 -6.16 -7.78
CA ARG A 356 3.77 -5.09 -7.99
C ARG A 356 4.89 -5.57 -8.92
N GLY A 357 5.32 -4.67 -9.80
CA GLY A 357 6.48 -4.80 -10.66
C GLY A 357 7.42 -3.62 -10.48
N GLY A 358 8.48 -3.60 -11.27
CA GLY A 358 9.49 -2.54 -11.27
C GLY A 358 9.14 -1.41 -12.24
N TYR A 359 9.86 -0.30 -12.11
CA TYR A 359 9.89 0.71 -13.16
C TYR A 359 10.48 0.10 -14.44
N ARG A 360 10.07 0.60 -15.60
CA ARG A 360 10.66 0.12 -16.86
C ARG A 360 12.17 0.32 -16.85
N ASP A 361 12.89 -0.67 -17.36
CA ASP A 361 14.34 -0.62 -17.58
C ASP A 361 15.19 -0.52 -16.30
N ASN A 362 14.60 -0.72 -15.12
CA ASN A 362 15.33 -0.75 -13.84
C ASN A 362 15.98 -2.11 -13.54
N GLY A 363 15.67 -3.14 -14.33
CA GLY A 363 16.21 -4.49 -14.21
C GLY A 363 15.68 -5.34 -13.04
N THR A 364 14.74 -4.83 -12.24
CA THR A 364 14.22 -5.53 -11.05
C THR A 364 12.87 -6.24 -11.31
N ASP A 365 12.22 -5.98 -12.44
CA ASP A 365 10.95 -6.63 -12.81
C ASP A 365 11.17 -7.88 -13.66
N GLU A 366 11.19 -9.04 -13.01
CA GLU A 366 11.32 -10.37 -13.65
C GLU A 366 10.24 -10.64 -14.72
N MET A 367 9.09 -9.94 -14.65
CA MET A 367 7.98 -10.15 -15.58
C MET A 367 8.03 -9.22 -16.80
N GLU A 368 8.93 -8.24 -16.82
CA GLU A 368 8.96 -7.21 -17.87
C GLU A 368 9.26 -7.80 -19.25
N THR A 369 10.22 -8.73 -19.32
CA THR A 369 10.63 -9.39 -20.56
C THR A 369 9.72 -10.53 -21.00
N LEU A 370 8.81 -10.98 -20.13
CA LEU A 370 7.88 -12.06 -20.41
C LEU A 370 6.72 -11.60 -21.30
N SER A 371 6.28 -12.47 -22.20
CA SER A 371 5.00 -12.33 -22.91
C SER A 371 3.82 -12.34 -21.94
N ILE A 372 2.63 -11.96 -22.41
CA ILE A 372 1.45 -11.86 -21.55
C ILE A 372 1.05 -13.25 -21.04
N GLU A 373 1.19 -14.27 -21.89
CA GLU A 373 1.00 -15.67 -21.57
C GLU A 373 1.95 -16.13 -20.47
N GLU A 374 3.26 -15.91 -20.68
CA GLU A 374 4.31 -16.28 -19.73
C GLU A 374 4.15 -15.56 -18.39
N ARG A 375 3.65 -14.32 -18.36
CA ARG A 375 3.35 -13.61 -17.11
C ARG A 375 2.28 -14.31 -16.27
N ILE A 376 1.21 -14.80 -16.92
CA ILE A 376 0.14 -15.54 -16.22
C ILE A 376 0.68 -16.86 -15.69
N GLU A 377 1.42 -17.60 -16.52
CA GLU A 377 2.03 -18.86 -16.13
C GLU A 377 3.02 -18.67 -14.97
N PHE A 378 3.89 -17.66 -15.07
CA PHE A 378 4.83 -17.27 -14.03
C PHE A 378 4.12 -16.93 -12.72
N LEU A 379 3.10 -16.08 -12.73
CA LEU A 379 2.37 -15.71 -11.51
C LEU A 379 1.58 -16.86 -10.91
N ALA A 380 0.99 -17.74 -11.73
CA ALA A 380 0.28 -18.92 -11.25
C ALA A 380 1.21 -19.90 -10.53
N ALA A 381 2.42 -20.08 -11.07
CA ALA A 381 3.45 -20.98 -10.56
C ALA A 381 4.32 -20.34 -9.45
N SER A 382 4.43 -19.02 -9.39
CA SER A 382 5.30 -18.31 -8.47
C SER A 382 4.92 -18.61 -7.01
N ARG A 383 5.90 -19.16 -6.29
CA ARG A 383 5.88 -19.39 -4.85
C ARG A 383 6.91 -18.54 -4.12
N LYS A 384 7.38 -17.45 -4.72
CA LYS A 384 8.32 -16.52 -4.07
C LYS A 384 7.75 -15.12 -4.11
N TRP A 385 7.98 -14.35 -3.06
CA TRP A 385 7.76 -12.91 -3.13
C TRP A 385 8.83 -12.26 -4.01
N LYS A 386 8.44 -11.27 -4.81
CA LYS A 386 9.37 -10.56 -5.69
C LYS A 386 9.91 -9.32 -5.00
N TYR A 387 11.09 -8.88 -5.43
CA TYR A 387 11.77 -7.69 -4.89
C TYR A 387 10.83 -6.48 -4.74
N GLU A 388 10.06 -6.16 -5.79
CA GLU A 388 9.19 -4.98 -5.83
C GLU A 388 7.93 -5.10 -4.95
N GLU A 389 7.53 -6.33 -4.60
CA GLU A 389 6.42 -6.58 -3.68
C GLU A 389 6.86 -6.45 -2.22
N ILE A 390 8.10 -6.82 -1.90
CA ILE A 390 8.60 -6.82 -0.53
C ILE A 390 9.21 -5.48 -0.14
N SER A 391 9.89 -4.81 -1.07
CA SER A 391 10.74 -3.65 -0.76
C SER A 391 9.94 -2.51 -0.15
N GLY A 392 8.76 -2.21 -0.69
CA GLY A 392 7.91 -1.14 -0.15
C GLY A 392 7.37 -1.49 1.23
N THR A 393 6.90 -2.72 1.41
CA THR A 393 6.27 -3.18 2.65
C THR A 393 7.28 -3.23 3.80
N ILE A 394 8.45 -3.85 3.60
CA ILE A 394 9.51 -3.93 4.64
C ILE A 394 9.92 -2.53 5.08
N ARG A 395 10.14 -1.61 4.13
CA ARG A 395 10.52 -0.22 4.45
C ARG A 395 9.47 0.49 5.30
N LEU A 396 8.19 0.37 4.96
CA LEU A 396 7.12 1.02 5.74
C LEU A 396 6.89 0.33 7.09
N ARG A 397 7.07 -0.99 7.19
CA ARG A 397 7.08 -1.70 8.48
C ARG A 397 8.24 -1.22 9.36
N ALA A 398 9.44 -1.11 8.81
CA ALA A 398 10.62 -0.61 9.52
C ALA A 398 10.41 0.83 10.00
N GLN A 399 9.83 1.68 9.15
CA GLN A 399 9.48 3.06 9.51
C GLN A 399 8.47 3.13 10.67
N ARG A 400 7.40 2.33 10.63
CA ARG A 400 6.42 2.23 11.72
C ARG A 400 7.07 1.74 13.01
N LEU A 401 7.93 0.74 12.93
CA LEU A 401 8.63 0.16 14.08
C LEU A 401 9.62 1.17 14.69
N ALA A 402 10.37 1.90 13.87
CA ALA A 402 11.25 2.97 14.32
C ALA A 402 10.47 4.05 15.08
N TYR A 403 9.31 4.47 14.56
CA TYR A 403 8.44 5.44 15.24
C TYR A 403 7.96 4.94 16.61
N ARG A 404 7.68 3.65 16.74
CA ARG A 404 7.36 3.02 18.03
C ARG A 404 8.55 3.05 18.98
N MET A 405 9.74 2.62 18.53
CA MET A 405 10.97 2.61 19.34
C MET A 405 11.29 4.02 19.88
N ILE A 406 11.18 5.04 19.03
CA ILE A 406 11.40 6.45 19.41
C ILE A 406 10.36 6.91 20.44
N ALA A 407 9.08 6.57 20.25
CA ALA A 407 8.02 6.95 21.18
C ALA A 407 8.23 6.32 22.56
N GLU A 408 8.60 5.05 22.62
CA GLU A 408 8.90 4.32 23.87
C GLU A 408 10.12 4.92 24.59
N GLU A 409 11.19 5.23 23.86
CA GLU A 409 12.41 5.80 24.41
C GLU A 409 12.18 7.22 24.96
N LYS A 410 11.47 8.07 24.21
CA LYS A 410 11.06 9.39 24.68
C LYS A 410 10.16 9.31 25.90
N LEU A 411 9.24 8.34 25.94
CA LEU A 411 8.33 8.17 27.07
C LEU A 411 9.10 7.82 28.36
N LYS A 412 10.10 6.94 28.28
CA LYS A 412 10.99 6.63 29.42
C LYS A 412 11.68 7.90 29.93
N THR A 413 12.20 8.72 29.01
CA THR A 413 12.87 9.98 29.34
C THR A 413 11.92 11.00 30.00
N CYS A 414 10.70 11.17 29.46
CA CYS A 414 9.69 12.06 30.03
C CYS A 414 9.25 11.63 31.44
N GLN A 415 9.13 10.32 31.67
CA GLN A 415 8.78 9.77 32.99
C GLN A 415 9.87 10.07 34.03
N GLN A 416 11.14 10.00 33.64
CA GLN A 416 12.26 10.36 34.51
C GLN A 416 12.32 11.88 34.78
N ALA A 417 11.97 12.69 33.78
CA ALA A 417 11.97 14.15 33.86
C ALA A 417 10.68 14.77 34.43
N SER A 418 9.68 13.96 34.79
CA SER A 418 8.34 14.41 35.24
C SER A 418 7.55 15.29 34.23
N ASN A 419 7.80 15.17 32.93
CA ASN A 419 7.04 15.89 31.89
C ASN A 419 5.73 15.16 31.53
N MET A 420 4.70 15.35 32.36
CA MET A 420 3.42 14.63 32.23
C MET A 420 2.63 14.97 30.95
N GLY A 421 2.77 16.19 30.42
CA GLY A 421 2.04 16.61 29.21
C GLY A 421 2.57 15.91 27.95
N GLU A 422 3.88 15.89 27.77
CA GLU A 422 4.51 15.18 26.66
C GLU A 422 4.35 13.65 26.78
N ALA A 423 4.46 13.12 28.00
CA ALA A 423 4.22 11.70 28.26
C ALA A 423 2.81 11.25 27.85
N ALA A 424 1.79 12.10 27.98
CA ALA A 424 0.44 11.79 27.53
C ALA A 424 0.36 11.67 26.00
N VAL A 425 0.97 12.60 25.26
CA VAL A 425 1.00 12.55 23.78
C VAL A 425 1.76 11.32 23.28
N LEU A 426 2.88 10.98 23.91
CA LEU A 426 3.66 9.79 23.56
C LEU A 426 2.87 8.48 23.77
N ARG A 427 2.07 8.38 24.83
CA ARG A 427 1.17 7.23 25.03
C ARG A 427 0.13 7.15 23.92
N MET A 428 -0.48 8.26 23.54
CA MET A 428 -1.45 8.30 22.43
C MET A 428 -0.80 7.88 21.10
N ILE A 429 0.46 8.26 20.86
CA ILE A 429 1.22 7.81 19.69
C ILE A 429 1.40 6.29 19.69
N ILE A 430 1.81 5.71 20.83
CA ILE A 430 1.97 4.26 20.98
C ILE A 430 0.62 3.55 20.79
N ASP A 431 -0.43 4.04 21.44
CA ASP A 431 -1.79 3.50 21.29
C ASP A 431 -2.25 3.52 19.82
N ALA A 432 -1.98 4.61 19.08
CA ALA A 432 -2.30 4.71 17.67
C ALA A 432 -1.48 3.73 16.80
N LEU A 433 -0.20 3.52 17.12
CA LEU A 433 0.66 2.55 16.44
C LEU A 433 0.22 1.12 16.69
N GLU A 434 -0.31 0.81 17.88
CA GLU A 434 -0.76 -0.53 18.27
C GLU A 434 -2.24 -0.78 17.98
N TYR A 435 -2.96 0.24 17.51
CA TYR A 435 -4.43 0.26 17.44
C TYR A 435 -5.06 -0.06 18.82
N ALA A 436 -4.45 0.34 19.93
CA ALA A 436 -4.99 0.06 21.25
C ALA A 436 -6.36 0.76 21.45
N ASN A 437 -7.36 0.00 21.91
CA ASN A 437 -8.72 0.48 22.21
C ASN A 437 -9.46 1.17 21.05
N TRP A 438 -9.03 0.94 19.80
CA TRP A 438 -9.57 1.64 18.63
C TRP A 438 -11.10 1.45 18.50
N GLU A 439 -11.62 0.26 18.82
CA GLU A 439 -13.05 -0.06 18.81
C GLU A 439 -13.86 0.83 19.76
N ALA A 440 -13.39 0.97 21.00
CA ALA A 440 -14.06 1.80 22.00
C ALA A 440 -14.05 3.27 21.59
N VAL A 441 -12.95 3.76 20.98
CA VAL A 441 -12.87 5.12 20.46
C VAL A 441 -13.88 5.34 19.33
N VAL A 442 -13.96 4.40 18.38
CA VAL A 442 -14.93 4.45 17.28
C VAL A 442 -16.36 4.39 17.80
N GLN A 443 -16.69 3.49 18.73
CA GLN A 443 -18.03 3.37 19.30
C GLN A 443 -18.48 4.66 20.02
N ASN A 444 -17.55 5.33 20.71
CA ASN A 444 -17.86 6.52 21.49
C ASN A 444 -17.88 7.82 20.66
N THR A 445 -17.02 7.92 19.64
CA THR A 445 -16.81 9.17 18.89
C THR A 445 -17.28 9.12 17.44
N GLY A 446 -17.53 7.93 16.90
CA GLY A 446 -17.81 7.68 15.49
C GLY A 446 -16.56 7.64 14.58
N GLU A 447 -15.35 7.87 15.12
CA GLU A 447 -14.10 7.94 14.34
C GLU A 447 -12.94 7.29 15.09
N ALA A 448 -11.91 6.82 14.37
CA ALA A 448 -10.67 6.37 15.00
C ALA A 448 -9.86 7.56 15.54
N MET A 449 -8.85 7.26 16.37
CA MET A 449 -7.93 8.28 16.90
C MET A 449 -7.30 9.09 15.77
N ASN A 450 -7.33 10.42 15.90
CA ASN A 450 -6.78 11.36 14.93
C ASN A 450 -5.74 12.28 15.59
N LEU A 451 -4.47 11.91 15.47
CA LEU A 451 -3.35 12.65 16.07
C LEU A 451 -3.22 14.05 15.47
N TRP A 452 -3.53 14.24 14.19
CA TRP A 452 -3.46 15.56 13.56
C TRP A 452 -4.43 16.56 14.16
N LYS A 453 -5.66 16.14 14.46
CA LYS A 453 -6.65 16.96 15.16
C LYS A 453 -6.14 17.35 16.53
N ILE A 454 -5.62 16.39 17.30
CA ILE A 454 -5.09 16.62 18.65
C ILE A 454 -3.94 17.64 18.62
N ILE A 455 -2.97 17.46 17.72
CA ILE A 455 -1.85 18.41 17.59
C ILE A 455 -2.33 19.78 17.12
N GLY A 456 -3.25 19.84 16.16
CA GLY A 456 -3.86 21.10 15.71
C GLY A 456 -4.56 21.85 16.85
N ASP A 457 -5.34 21.15 17.66
CA ASP A 457 -6.07 21.71 18.81
C ASP A 457 -5.08 22.18 19.91
N LEU A 458 -4.00 21.44 20.17
CA LEU A 458 -2.96 21.83 21.13
C LEU A 458 -2.22 23.11 20.71
N ILE A 459 -1.91 23.24 19.41
CA ILE A 459 -1.24 24.44 18.88
C ILE A 459 -2.20 25.64 18.88
N GLY A 460 -3.42 25.46 18.38
CA GLY A 460 -4.42 26.53 18.33
C GLY A 460 -4.78 27.08 19.72
N ASN A 461 -4.80 26.23 20.74
CA ASN A 461 -5.02 26.65 22.13
C ASN A 461 -3.83 27.40 22.76
N ASN A 462 -2.61 27.21 22.27
CA ASN A 462 -1.43 27.94 22.75
C ASN A 462 -1.31 29.32 22.11
N GLU A 463 -1.69 29.48 20.84
CA GLU A 463 -1.74 30.80 20.18
C GLU A 463 -2.82 31.70 20.82
N LEU A 464 -3.96 31.13 21.23
CA LEU A 464 -5.02 31.83 21.99
C LEU A 464 -4.65 32.18 23.44
N ARG A 465 -3.50 31.72 23.95
CA ARG A 465 -2.98 32.08 25.28
C ARG A 465 -1.81 33.07 25.20
N SER A 466 -1.35 33.41 24.00
CA SER A 466 -0.28 34.39 23.75
C SER A 466 -0.78 35.75 23.23
N GLU A 467 -2.10 35.91 23.07
CA GLU A 467 -2.80 37.20 22.94
C GLU A 467 -3.51 37.54 24.26
#